data_AF-A0A6A6N566-F1
#
_entry.id   AF-A0A6A6N566-F1
#
_cell.length_a   1.000
_cell.length_b   1.000
_cell.length_c   1.000
_cell.angle_alpha   90.00
_cell.angle_beta   90.00
_cell.angle_gamma   90.00
#
_symmetry.space_group_name_H-M   'P 1'
#
loop_
_entity.id
_entity.type
_entity.pdbx_description
1 polymer ?
#
loop_
_entity_poly.entity_id
_entity_poly.type
_entity_poly.pdbx_seq_one_letter_code
_entity_poly.pdbx_strand_id
1 'polypeptide(L)'
;MEKLVKWCSHFKELFPYEGLVDKKKHASSLAQIRYLELDLLPDLKYIWNQHSQLDQVLQNLETLKVKRCDNLISLAPSSASFQNLTNLDIENCSGLSSLVTCSAAKSLVQLTELSIKGCDGLTEIVANEGDESKKDIIFCKLKSLGIHCLPSLVCFCSAEHIFKFPSLMQVILWQCPKMQVFSKGILSTPRLRRIRLTEEVNDKGRWNGNLNTTIDQLFAEMELLHKNGECEVTFSCLKYLILHCAQGAYLLSRSLPHSLTYGIWPEQGFNSVTPAKIRNRDFDQAERRLRLNRGEWSWDDQASNGGITNWDGVKNKQAQKNLRAMRLDDLCFFYHSGASARRVVGVVSVVKECYKTADDEVVVDVKAVGEMRRPVDLKELKSNEGLKGLALFRQPRLSVVPISKEVWEIICELGGGFEGDGKVDDDDNEGEE
;
A
#
# COMPACT_ATOMS: atom_id res chain seq x y z
N MET A 1 -11.13 -15.65 -30.10
CA MET A 1 -11.05 -14.46 -29.22
C MET A 1 -9.71 -14.53 -28.51
N GLU A 2 -8.81 -13.58 -28.74
CA GLU A 2 -7.42 -13.65 -28.23
C GLU A 2 -7.23 -13.04 -26.83
N LYS A 3 -8.19 -12.22 -26.38
CA LYS A 3 -8.18 -11.55 -25.09
C LYS A 3 -9.41 -11.95 -24.27
N LEU A 4 -9.21 -12.47 -23.07
CA LEU A 4 -10.26 -12.76 -22.10
C LEU A 4 -10.01 -11.94 -20.84
N VAL A 5 -11.03 -11.20 -20.41
CA VAL A 5 -10.97 -10.38 -19.19
C VAL A 5 -12.20 -10.69 -18.34
N LYS A 6 -12.00 -10.98 -17.06
CA LYS A 6 -13.08 -11.30 -16.11
C LYS A 6 -12.97 -10.42 -14.87
N TRP A 7 -14.10 -9.82 -14.49
CA TRP A 7 -14.22 -8.87 -13.39
C TRP A 7 -15.37 -9.30 -12.47
N CYS A 8 -15.24 -9.01 -11.18
CA CYS A 8 -16.36 -8.94 -10.23
C CYS A 8 -17.32 -10.13 -10.31
N SER A 9 -16.78 -11.36 -10.24
CA SER A 9 -17.55 -12.59 -10.39
C SER A 9 -17.33 -13.54 -9.21
N HIS A 10 -18.39 -14.27 -8.85
CA HIS A 10 -18.43 -15.17 -7.68
C HIS A 10 -18.19 -16.64 -8.02
N PHE A 11 -17.51 -16.94 -9.14
CA PHE A 11 -17.22 -18.33 -9.50
C PHE A 11 -15.99 -18.83 -8.74
N LYS A 12 -16.06 -20.09 -8.30
CA LYS A 12 -14.94 -20.77 -7.62
C LYS A 12 -13.85 -21.24 -8.57
N GLU A 13 -14.21 -21.44 -9.83
CA GLU A 13 -13.35 -21.95 -10.91
C GLU A 13 -13.66 -21.18 -12.19
N LEU A 14 -12.61 -20.74 -12.89
CA LEU A 14 -12.75 -19.99 -14.15
C LEU A 14 -13.31 -20.86 -15.29
N PHE A 15 -13.00 -22.15 -15.26
CA PHE A 15 -13.41 -23.14 -16.26
C PHE A 15 -13.93 -24.42 -15.58
N PRO A 16 -15.21 -24.45 -15.15
CA PRO A 16 -15.79 -25.62 -14.51
C PRO A 16 -15.85 -26.82 -15.47
N TYR A 17 -15.50 -28.00 -14.97
CA TYR A 17 -15.48 -29.25 -15.75
C TYR A 17 -16.89 -29.80 -16.05
N GLU A 18 -17.85 -29.53 -15.16
CA GLU A 18 -19.22 -30.06 -15.22
C GLU A 18 -20.15 -29.09 -15.98
N GLY A 19 -20.75 -29.54 -17.09
CA GLY A 19 -21.84 -28.82 -17.78
C GLY A 19 -21.59 -28.37 -19.23
N LEU A 20 -20.41 -28.60 -19.82
CA LEU A 20 -20.15 -28.20 -21.21
C LEU A 20 -20.72 -29.24 -22.21
N VAL A 21 -21.85 -28.88 -22.84
CA VAL A 21 -22.58 -29.68 -23.83
C VAL A 21 -21.80 -29.92 -25.14
N ASP A 22 -20.67 -29.22 -25.35
CA ASP A 22 -19.83 -29.38 -26.56
C ASP A 22 -18.33 -29.14 -26.26
N LYS A 23 -17.69 -30.13 -25.62
CA LYS A 23 -16.31 -30.05 -25.09
C LYS A 23 -15.26 -29.63 -26.12
N LYS A 24 -15.38 -30.07 -27.38
CA LYS A 24 -14.40 -29.76 -28.45
C LYS A 24 -14.46 -28.31 -28.92
N LYS A 25 -15.65 -27.76 -29.17
CA LYS A 25 -15.81 -26.38 -29.67
C LYS A 25 -15.37 -25.33 -28.63
N HIS A 26 -15.66 -25.57 -27.35
CA HIS A 26 -15.22 -24.68 -26.27
C HIS A 26 -13.70 -24.71 -26.08
N ALA A 27 -13.07 -25.90 -26.06
CA ALA A 27 -11.62 -26.01 -25.96
C ALA A 27 -10.90 -25.32 -27.14
N SER A 28 -11.39 -25.49 -28.37
CA SER A 28 -10.84 -24.80 -29.56
C SER A 28 -10.98 -23.28 -29.49
N SER A 29 -12.06 -22.78 -28.89
CA SER A 29 -12.28 -21.33 -28.72
C SER A 29 -11.40 -20.74 -27.64
N LEU A 30 -11.15 -21.47 -26.55
CA LEU A 30 -10.26 -21.07 -25.46
C LEU A 30 -8.78 -21.18 -25.84
N ALA A 31 -8.42 -22.12 -26.73
CA ALA A 31 -7.05 -22.26 -27.22
C ALA A 31 -6.54 -21.04 -28.00
N GLN A 32 -7.41 -20.12 -28.41
CA GLN A 32 -7.01 -18.88 -29.08
C GLN A 32 -6.62 -17.77 -28.08
N ILE A 33 -6.86 -17.95 -26.78
CA ILE A 33 -6.60 -16.91 -25.77
C ILE A 33 -5.08 -16.76 -25.58
N ARG A 34 -4.58 -15.55 -25.84
CA ARG A 34 -3.20 -15.12 -25.61
C ARG A 34 -3.09 -14.18 -24.40
N TYR A 35 -4.16 -13.47 -24.06
CA TYR A 35 -4.21 -12.56 -22.92
C TYR A 35 -5.34 -12.95 -21.97
N LEU A 36 -5.01 -13.20 -20.71
CA LEU A 36 -5.97 -13.46 -19.65
C LEU A 36 -5.77 -12.47 -18.51
N GLU A 37 -6.84 -11.76 -18.15
CA GLU A 37 -6.85 -10.87 -16.99
C GLU A 37 -8.05 -11.17 -16.09
N LEU A 38 -7.74 -11.40 -14.82
CA LEU A 38 -8.68 -11.76 -13.78
C LEU A 38 -8.59 -10.70 -12.70
N ASP A 39 -9.70 -10.02 -12.40
CA ASP A 39 -9.73 -8.98 -11.39
C ASP A 39 -10.96 -9.10 -10.48
N LEU A 40 -10.75 -8.89 -9.19
CA LEU A 40 -11.78 -8.89 -8.15
C LEU A 40 -12.65 -10.17 -8.18
N LEU A 41 -11.99 -11.33 -8.06
CA LEU A 41 -12.65 -12.63 -8.03
C LEU A 41 -12.49 -13.26 -6.64
N PRO A 42 -13.31 -12.85 -5.66
CA PRO A 42 -13.10 -13.21 -4.26
C PRO A 42 -13.30 -14.70 -3.99
N ASP A 43 -14.12 -15.40 -4.79
CA ASP A 43 -14.40 -16.83 -4.58
C ASP A 43 -13.48 -17.77 -5.35
N LEU A 44 -12.65 -17.24 -6.26
CA LEU A 44 -11.80 -18.02 -7.15
C LEU A 44 -10.67 -18.70 -6.37
N LYS A 45 -10.69 -20.02 -6.31
CA LYS A 45 -9.66 -20.81 -5.61
C LYS A 45 -8.57 -21.34 -6.53
N TYR A 46 -8.97 -21.69 -7.76
CA TYR A 46 -8.11 -22.28 -8.77
C TYR A 46 -8.48 -21.68 -10.12
N ILE A 47 -7.48 -21.19 -10.84
CA ILE A 47 -7.70 -20.74 -12.21
C ILE A 47 -7.69 -21.96 -13.17
N TRP A 48 -6.88 -22.98 -12.88
CA TRP A 48 -6.80 -24.24 -13.66
C TRP A 48 -6.90 -25.47 -12.75
N ASN A 49 -7.61 -26.52 -13.21
CA ASN A 49 -7.78 -27.79 -12.50
C ASN A 49 -6.99 -28.93 -13.18
N GLN A 50 -6.65 -29.98 -12.43
CA GLN A 50 -5.80 -31.11 -12.88
C GLN A 50 -6.42 -32.01 -13.96
N HIS A 51 -7.63 -31.71 -14.43
CA HIS A 51 -8.39 -32.55 -15.37
C HIS A 51 -9.13 -31.71 -16.41
N SER A 52 -8.46 -31.26 -17.48
CA SER A 52 -9.16 -30.83 -18.71
C SER A 52 -8.20 -30.49 -19.85
N GLN A 53 -8.73 -30.48 -21.08
CA GLN A 53 -8.06 -30.09 -22.32
C GLN A 53 -7.62 -28.60 -22.38
N LEU A 54 -7.46 -27.94 -21.21
CA LEU A 54 -7.07 -26.55 -21.06
C LEU A 54 -5.54 -26.36 -21.04
N ASP A 55 -4.76 -27.44 -21.04
CA ASP A 55 -3.30 -27.39 -21.20
C ASP A 55 -2.90 -26.63 -22.47
N GLN A 56 -3.70 -26.77 -23.54
CA GLN A 56 -3.49 -26.03 -24.79
C GLN A 56 -3.64 -24.52 -24.61
N VAL A 57 -4.53 -24.07 -23.71
CA VAL A 57 -4.73 -22.65 -23.39
C VAL A 57 -3.51 -22.11 -22.64
N LEU A 58 -3.04 -22.85 -21.64
CA LEU A 58 -1.83 -22.51 -20.87
C LEU A 58 -0.59 -22.37 -21.77
N GLN A 59 -0.45 -23.26 -22.76
CA GLN A 59 0.66 -23.21 -23.70
C GLN A 59 0.62 -21.99 -24.62
N ASN A 60 -0.58 -21.54 -25.03
CA ASN A 60 -0.75 -20.42 -25.96
C ASN A 60 -0.81 -19.04 -25.27
N LEU A 61 -0.97 -19.01 -23.94
CA LEU A 61 -1.08 -17.79 -23.18
C LEU A 61 0.24 -17.02 -23.19
N GLU A 62 0.19 -15.74 -23.56
CA GLU A 62 1.34 -14.83 -23.64
C GLU A 62 1.36 -13.85 -22.47
N THR A 63 0.20 -13.43 -21.97
CA THR A 63 0.05 -12.52 -20.82
C THR A 63 -0.99 -13.06 -19.84
N LEU A 64 -0.62 -13.13 -18.57
CA LEU A 64 -1.50 -13.47 -17.47
C LEU A 64 -1.44 -12.37 -16.40
N LYS A 65 -2.59 -11.76 -16.12
CA LYS A 65 -2.76 -10.81 -15.03
C LYS A 65 -3.80 -11.30 -14.03
N VAL A 66 -3.46 -11.32 -12.75
CA VAL A 66 -4.38 -11.73 -11.69
C VAL A 66 -4.33 -10.70 -10.57
N LYS A 67 -5.46 -10.05 -10.32
CA LYS A 67 -5.58 -8.95 -9.38
C LYS A 67 -6.72 -9.20 -8.40
N ARG A 68 -6.51 -8.86 -7.12
CA ARG A 68 -7.56 -8.86 -6.07
C ARG A 68 -8.34 -10.19 -6.01
N CYS A 69 -7.64 -11.32 -6.11
CA CYS A 69 -8.20 -12.67 -6.05
C CYS A 69 -7.79 -13.34 -4.73
N ASP A 70 -8.42 -12.94 -3.62
CA ASP A 70 -7.92 -13.25 -2.27
C ASP A 70 -8.04 -14.72 -1.85
N ASN A 71 -8.91 -15.52 -2.46
CA ASN A 71 -9.02 -16.96 -2.15
C ASN A 71 -8.19 -17.86 -3.08
N LEU A 72 -7.44 -17.27 -4.02
CA LEU A 72 -6.63 -18.03 -4.97
C LEU A 72 -5.42 -18.64 -4.25
N ILE A 73 -5.28 -19.96 -4.29
CA ILE A 73 -4.26 -20.68 -3.49
C ILE A 73 -2.94 -20.82 -4.25
N SER A 74 -3.02 -21.15 -5.53
CA SER A 74 -1.89 -21.21 -6.46
C SER A 74 -2.36 -20.77 -7.84
N LEU A 75 -1.43 -20.39 -8.72
CA LEU A 75 -1.82 -20.20 -10.11
C LEU A 75 -2.24 -21.54 -10.68
N ALA A 76 -1.30 -22.46 -10.87
CA ALA A 76 -1.54 -23.65 -11.66
C ALA A 76 -1.01 -24.93 -10.98
N PRO A 77 -1.55 -26.11 -11.33
CA PRO A 77 -1.06 -27.39 -10.83
C PRO A 77 0.32 -27.74 -11.40
N SER A 78 0.92 -28.80 -10.85
CA SER A 78 2.23 -29.33 -11.25
C SER A 78 2.35 -29.70 -12.74
N SER A 79 1.24 -30.09 -13.36
CA SER A 79 1.15 -30.46 -14.79
C SER A 79 1.08 -29.25 -15.73
N ALA A 80 0.94 -28.03 -15.22
CA ALA A 80 0.75 -26.85 -16.04
C ALA A 80 2.00 -26.48 -16.86
N SER A 81 1.79 -26.05 -18.11
CA SER A 81 2.86 -25.67 -19.03
C SER A 81 2.59 -24.33 -19.69
N PHE A 82 3.41 -23.33 -19.38
CA PHE A 82 3.33 -21.93 -19.82
C PHE A 82 4.36 -21.62 -20.93
N GLN A 83 4.29 -22.36 -22.04
CA GLN A 83 5.36 -22.35 -23.06
C GLN A 83 5.54 -21.00 -23.77
N ASN A 84 4.48 -20.22 -23.96
CA ASN A 84 4.52 -18.93 -24.65
C ASN A 84 4.36 -17.72 -23.71
N LEU A 85 4.28 -17.94 -22.39
CA LEU A 85 4.00 -16.86 -21.45
C LEU A 85 5.19 -15.90 -21.39
N THR A 86 4.95 -14.64 -21.73
CA THR A 86 5.94 -13.55 -21.77
C THR A 86 5.78 -12.58 -20.59
N ASN A 87 4.57 -12.39 -20.08
CA ASN A 87 4.29 -11.46 -19.00
C ASN A 87 3.37 -12.09 -17.95
N LEU A 88 3.80 -12.02 -16.69
CA LEU A 88 3.06 -12.52 -15.53
C LEU A 88 3.01 -11.43 -14.46
N ASP A 89 1.80 -10.93 -14.18
CA ASP A 89 1.56 -9.81 -13.26
C ASP A 89 0.50 -10.18 -12.23
N ILE A 90 0.89 -10.22 -10.95
CA ILE A 90 0.03 -10.65 -9.85
C ILE A 90 -0.04 -9.57 -8.80
N GLU A 91 -1.25 -9.15 -8.45
CA GLU A 91 -1.47 -8.01 -7.57
C GLU A 91 -2.53 -8.28 -6.50
N ASN A 92 -2.20 -8.05 -5.22
CA ASN A 92 -3.15 -8.11 -4.11
C ASN A 92 -3.93 -9.44 -4.04
N CYS A 93 -3.24 -10.59 -4.16
CA CYS A 93 -3.84 -11.92 -4.06
C CYS A 93 -3.42 -12.57 -2.74
N SER A 94 -4.17 -12.30 -1.67
CA SER A 94 -3.74 -12.58 -0.29
C SER A 94 -3.69 -14.07 0.06
N GLY A 95 -4.50 -14.91 -0.59
CA GLY A 95 -4.56 -16.36 -0.34
C GLY A 95 -3.49 -17.19 -1.03
N LEU A 96 -2.69 -16.58 -1.92
CA LEU A 96 -1.64 -17.29 -2.64
C LEU A 96 -0.56 -17.71 -1.65
N SER A 97 -0.36 -19.01 -1.46
CA SER A 97 0.73 -19.53 -0.64
C SER A 97 2.01 -19.73 -1.48
N SER A 98 1.84 -20.11 -2.74
CA SER A 98 2.88 -20.22 -3.75
C SER A 98 2.36 -19.79 -5.11
N LEU A 99 3.25 -19.30 -5.97
CA LEU A 99 2.86 -18.83 -7.30
C LEU A 99 2.73 -20.01 -8.28
N VAL A 100 3.82 -20.75 -8.44
CA VAL A 100 3.94 -21.91 -9.34
C VAL A 100 4.77 -23.00 -8.68
N THR A 101 4.73 -24.22 -9.21
CA THR A 101 5.60 -25.30 -8.76
C THR A 101 6.90 -25.37 -9.56
N CYS A 102 7.91 -26.09 -9.07
CA CYS A 102 9.16 -26.33 -9.82
C CYS A 102 8.93 -26.89 -11.23
N SER A 103 7.96 -27.80 -11.39
CA SER A 103 7.62 -28.38 -12.69
C SER A 103 7.03 -27.36 -13.64
N ALA A 104 6.09 -26.54 -13.18
CA ALA A 104 5.51 -25.45 -13.97
C ALA A 104 6.56 -24.36 -14.29
N ALA A 105 7.45 -24.04 -13.35
CA ALA A 105 8.50 -23.04 -13.55
C ALA A 105 9.46 -23.39 -14.70
N LYS A 106 9.71 -24.68 -14.95
CA LYS A 106 10.55 -25.15 -16.09
C LYS A 106 9.95 -24.78 -17.46
N SER A 107 8.64 -24.53 -17.53
CA SER A 107 7.96 -24.17 -18.78
C SER A 107 8.00 -22.67 -19.10
N LEU A 108 8.35 -21.81 -18.13
CA LEU A 108 8.37 -20.34 -18.24
C LEU A 108 9.60 -19.81 -19.00
N VAL A 109 9.97 -20.47 -20.09
CA VAL A 109 11.18 -20.15 -20.87
C VAL A 109 11.06 -18.85 -21.66
N GLN A 110 9.84 -18.47 -22.05
CA GLN A 110 9.59 -17.23 -22.80
C GLN A 110 9.35 -16.02 -21.90
N LEU A 111 9.28 -16.21 -20.57
CA LEU A 111 8.91 -15.17 -19.63
C LEU A 111 9.93 -14.04 -19.68
N THR A 112 9.45 -12.82 -19.91
CA THR A 112 10.26 -11.60 -20.02
C THR A 112 10.11 -10.71 -18.80
N GLU A 113 8.91 -10.68 -18.21
CA GLU A 113 8.57 -9.86 -17.05
C GLU A 113 7.75 -10.70 -16.06
N LEU A 114 8.16 -10.66 -14.80
CA LEU A 114 7.44 -11.22 -13.66
C LEU A 114 7.28 -10.12 -12.61
N SER A 115 6.03 -9.78 -12.28
CA SER A 115 5.68 -8.79 -11.26
C SER A 115 4.74 -9.42 -10.24
N ILE A 116 5.09 -9.31 -8.95
CA ILE A 116 4.28 -9.79 -7.83
C ILE A 116 4.21 -8.69 -6.78
N LYS A 117 3.00 -8.19 -6.50
CA LYS A 117 2.78 -7.05 -5.60
C LYS A 117 1.68 -7.33 -4.58
N GLY A 118 1.93 -7.03 -3.30
CA GLY A 118 0.89 -6.98 -2.27
C GLY A 118 0.22 -8.34 -1.96
N CYS A 119 0.88 -9.46 -2.19
CA CYS A 119 0.35 -10.80 -1.92
C CYS A 119 0.79 -11.27 -0.52
N ASP A 120 -0.02 -10.98 0.50
CA ASP A 120 0.36 -11.12 1.91
C ASP A 120 0.57 -12.56 2.38
N GLY A 121 -0.13 -13.53 1.79
CA GLY A 121 0.01 -14.96 2.13
C GLY A 121 1.17 -15.67 1.44
N LEU A 122 1.85 -15.02 0.49
CA LEU A 122 2.86 -15.67 -0.35
C LEU A 122 4.14 -15.90 0.43
N THR A 123 4.50 -17.17 0.65
CA THR A 123 5.69 -17.56 1.45
C THR A 123 6.88 -17.95 0.58
N GLU A 124 6.62 -18.55 -0.59
CA GLU A 124 7.60 -18.82 -1.63
C GLU A 124 7.00 -18.59 -3.02
N ILE A 125 7.82 -18.24 -4.02
CA ILE A 125 7.33 -18.02 -5.40
C ILE A 125 7.23 -19.36 -6.13
N VAL A 126 8.29 -20.17 -6.04
CA VAL A 126 8.36 -21.50 -6.67
C VAL A 126 8.30 -22.58 -5.58
N ALA A 127 7.18 -23.29 -5.52
CA ALA A 127 6.94 -24.37 -4.58
C ALA A 127 7.78 -25.62 -4.90
N ASN A 128 8.35 -26.20 -3.85
CA ASN A 128 9.07 -27.47 -3.92
C ASN A 128 8.10 -28.66 -3.87
N GLU A 129 8.16 -29.53 -4.89
CA GLU A 129 7.30 -30.72 -4.99
C GLU A 129 7.95 -31.99 -4.40
N GLY A 130 9.15 -31.89 -3.82
CA GLY A 130 9.86 -33.04 -3.25
C GLY A 130 10.50 -33.96 -4.30
N ASP A 131 10.57 -33.55 -5.56
CA ASP A 131 11.21 -34.32 -6.63
C ASP A 131 12.74 -34.29 -6.49
N GLU A 132 13.35 -35.49 -6.42
CA GLU A 132 14.80 -35.70 -6.29
C GLU A 132 15.57 -35.29 -7.56
N SER A 133 14.87 -35.01 -8.66
CA SER A 133 15.52 -34.53 -9.88
C SER A 133 15.97 -33.07 -9.71
N LYS A 134 17.23 -32.89 -9.26
CA LYS A 134 17.96 -31.61 -9.21
C LYS A 134 18.23 -31.04 -10.62
N LYS A 135 17.17 -30.81 -11.38
CA LYS A 135 17.22 -30.25 -12.74
C LYS A 135 17.33 -28.73 -12.66
N ASP A 136 18.06 -28.19 -13.63
CA ASP A 136 18.17 -26.75 -13.82
C ASP A 136 16.81 -26.13 -14.14
N ILE A 137 16.50 -25.01 -13.50
CA ILE A 137 15.37 -24.15 -13.85
C ILE A 137 15.94 -22.89 -14.49
N ILE A 138 15.62 -22.69 -15.77
CA ILE A 138 16.24 -21.64 -16.59
C ILE A 138 15.18 -20.66 -17.07
N PHE A 139 15.24 -19.43 -16.56
CA PHE A 139 14.43 -18.30 -17.03
C PHE A 139 15.22 -17.55 -18.10
N CYS A 140 15.26 -18.10 -19.33
CA CYS A 140 16.25 -17.66 -20.32
C CYS A 140 15.99 -16.25 -20.89
N LYS A 141 14.72 -15.82 -20.93
CA LYS A 141 14.33 -14.49 -21.45
C LYS A 141 13.93 -13.47 -20.39
N LEU A 142 13.91 -13.84 -19.10
CA LEU A 142 13.45 -12.95 -18.04
C LEU A 142 14.41 -11.76 -17.92
N LYS A 143 13.89 -10.55 -18.13
CA LYS A 143 14.64 -9.28 -18.09
C LYS A 143 14.36 -8.51 -16.81
N SER A 144 13.11 -8.53 -16.35
CA SER A 144 12.63 -7.81 -15.17
C SER A 144 11.93 -8.74 -14.20
N LEU A 145 12.32 -8.66 -12.92
CA LEU A 145 11.69 -9.35 -11.81
C LEU A 145 11.31 -8.33 -10.73
N GLY A 146 10.01 -8.09 -10.55
CA GLY A 146 9.44 -7.22 -9.53
C GLY A 146 8.82 -8.04 -8.40
N ILE A 147 9.28 -7.78 -7.18
CA ILE A 147 8.82 -8.44 -5.96
C ILE A 147 8.58 -7.32 -4.92
N HIS A 148 7.31 -6.99 -4.68
CA HIS A 148 6.90 -5.78 -3.96
C HIS A 148 5.89 -6.08 -2.86
N CYS A 149 6.13 -5.53 -1.67
CA CYS A 149 5.16 -5.50 -0.59
C CYS A 149 4.67 -6.92 -0.24
N LEU A 150 5.60 -7.85 0.02
CA LEU A 150 5.31 -9.26 0.32
C LEU A 150 5.76 -9.58 1.75
N PRO A 151 4.93 -9.32 2.77
CA PRO A 151 5.31 -9.43 4.18
C PRO A 151 5.60 -10.86 4.63
N SER A 152 5.08 -11.88 3.94
CA SER A 152 5.29 -13.29 4.28
C SER A 152 6.35 -14.00 3.44
N LEU A 153 6.87 -13.36 2.38
CA LEU A 153 7.79 -14.00 1.46
C LEU A 153 9.15 -14.26 2.13
N VAL A 154 9.54 -15.53 2.20
CA VAL A 154 10.80 -15.96 2.81
C VAL A 154 11.90 -16.16 1.77
N CYS A 155 11.55 -16.68 0.59
CA CYS A 155 12.51 -16.91 -0.49
C CYS A 155 11.80 -17.06 -1.84
N PHE A 156 12.55 -17.03 -2.93
CA PHE A 156 12.04 -17.36 -4.26
C PHE A 156 11.72 -18.86 -4.37
N CYS A 157 12.59 -19.71 -3.85
CA CYS A 157 12.39 -21.16 -3.80
C CYS A 157 13.15 -21.77 -2.62
N SER A 158 12.47 -22.63 -1.87
CA SER A 158 13.06 -23.34 -0.72
C SER A 158 13.95 -24.52 -1.11
N ALA A 159 13.79 -25.05 -2.32
CA ALA A 159 14.56 -26.17 -2.84
C ALA A 159 15.98 -25.79 -3.29
N GLU A 160 16.90 -26.75 -3.21
CA GLU A 160 18.30 -26.62 -3.63
C GLU A 160 18.48 -26.87 -5.14
N HIS A 161 17.66 -26.22 -5.98
CA HIS A 161 17.79 -26.29 -7.43
C HIS A 161 18.79 -25.28 -7.99
N ILE A 162 19.26 -25.54 -9.21
CA ILE A 162 20.10 -24.60 -9.95
C ILE A 162 19.17 -23.65 -10.71
N PHE A 163 19.17 -22.36 -10.36
CA PHE A 163 18.46 -21.34 -11.13
C PHE A 163 19.41 -20.51 -11.99
N LYS A 164 19.06 -20.40 -13.27
CA LYS A 164 19.81 -19.61 -14.25
C LYS A 164 18.91 -18.51 -14.83
N PHE A 165 19.39 -17.28 -14.74
CA PHE A 165 18.75 -16.06 -15.23
C PHE A 165 19.68 -15.32 -16.20
N PRO A 166 19.97 -15.88 -17.38
CA PRO A 166 21.00 -15.35 -18.29
C PRO A 166 20.68 -13.96 -18.85
N SER A 167 19.39 -13.58 -18.91
CA SER A 167 18.94 -12.29 -19.47
C SER A 167 18.49 -11.28 -18.42
N LEU A 168 18.55 -11.61 -17.12
CA LEU A 168 17.99 -10.77 -16.06
C LEU A 168 18.83 -9.51 -15.88
N MET A 169 18.22 -8.35 -16.10
CA MET A 169 18.86 -7.04 -16.06
C MET A 169 18.39 -6.23 -14.85
N GLN A 170 17.15 -6.42 -14.43
CA GLN A 170 16.53 -5.66 -13.36
C GLN A 170 15.84 -6.59 -12.37
N VAL A 171 16.17 -6.39 -11.09
CA VAL A 171 15.38 -6.89 -9.97
C VAL A 171 14.94 -5.68 -9.17
N ILE A 172 13.65 -5.60 -8.88
CA ILE A 172 13.11 -4.61 -7.95
C ILE A 172 12.56 -5.40 -6.76
N LEU A 173 13.09 -5.15 -5.57
CA LEU A 173 12.76 -5.85 -4.34
C LEU A 173 12.44 -4.80 -3.26
N TRP A 174 11.18 -4.68 -2.86
CA TRP A 174 10.75 -3.66 -1.89
C TRP A 174 9.78 -4.25 -0.88
N GLN A 175 9.93 -3.88 0.39
CA GLN A 175 9.00 -4.30 1.45
C GLN A 175 8.80 -5.83 1.52
N CYS A 176 9.90 -6.58 1.57
CA CYS A 176 9.91 -8.04 1.75
C CYS A 176 10.70 -8.40 3.03
N PRO A 177 10.16 -8.11 4.23
CA PRO A 177 10.89 -8.10 5.50
C PRO A 177 11.31 -9.48 6.01
N LYS A 178 10.87 -10.58 5.39
CA LYS A 178 11.26 -11.96 5.77
C LYS A 178 12.22 -12.59 4.78
N MET A 179 12.51 -11.93 3.65
CA MET A 179 13.31 -12.50 2.57
C MET A 179 14.80 -12.27 2.84
N GLN A 180 15.46 -13.30 3.38
CA GLN A 180 16.91 -13.27 3.68
C GLN A 180 17.75 -13.75 2.51
N VAL A 181 17.23 -14.71 1.74
CA VAL A 181 17.92 -15.32 0.60
C VAL A 181 16.97 -15.42 -0.58
N PHE A 182 17.52 -15.30 -1.79
CA PHE A 182 16.73 -15.57 -3.00
C PHE A 182 16.43 -17.06 -3.11
N SER A 183 17.45 -17.92 -3.10
CA SER A 183 17.28 -19.37 -3.08
C SER A 183 18.47 -20.04 -2.41
N LYS A 184 18.25 -21.22 -1.83
CA LYS A 184 19.33 -22.01 -1.20
C LYS A 184 20.25 -22.72 -2.19
N GLY A 185 19.77 -22.97 -3.42
CA GLY A 185 20.55 -23.62 -4.46
C GLY A 185 21.51 -22.68 -5.21
N ILE A 186 22.10 -23.18 -6.31
CA ILE A 186 23.08 -22.44 -7.11
C ILE A 186 22.36 -21.39 -7.97
N LEU A 187 22.82 -20.14 -7.89
CA LEU A 187 22.27 -19.01 -8.64
C LEU A 187 23.26 -18.49 -9.68
N SER A 188 22.76 -18.29 -10.91
CA SER A 188 23.51 -17.63 -11.99
C SER A 188 22.71 -16.46 -12.57
N THR A 189 23.20 -15.24 -12.37
CA THR A 189 22.59 -13.98 -12.84
C THR A 189 23.63 -13.11 -13.57
N PRO A 190 24.22 -13.57 -14.70
CA PRO A 190 25.43 -12.99 -15.29
C PRO A 190 25.29 -11.53 -15.74
N ARG A 191 24.07 -11.10 -16.07
CA ARG A 191 23.76 -9.73 -16.55
C ARG A 191 23.23 -8.80 -15.46
N LEU A 192 22.89 -9.33 -14.28
CA LEU A 192 22.38 -8.51 -13.20
C LEU A 192 23.52 -7.69 -12.59
N ARG A 193 23.26 -6.40 -12.38
CA ARG A 193 24.24 -5.44 -11.87
C ARG A 193 23.72 -4.55 -10.75
N ARG A 194 22.42 -4.59 -10.47
CA ARG A 194 21.77 -3.80 -9.41
C ARG A 194 20.40 -4.37 -9.05
N ILE A 195 20.05 -4.24 -7.79
CA ILE A 195 18.72 -4.46 -7.23
C ILE A 195 18.17 -3.10 -6.80
N ARG A 196 16.99 -2.75 -7.30
CA ARG A 196 16.29 -1.53 -6.90
C ARG A 196 15.34 -1.82 -5.74
N LEU A 197 15.18 -0.85 -4.86
CA LEU A 197 14.21 -0.85 -3.77
C LEU A 197 12.96 -0.04 -4.14
N THR A 198 12.97 0.74 -5.22
CA THR A 198 11.79 1.44 -5.73
C THR A 198 11.77 1.42 -7.26
N GLU A 199 10.62 1.77 -7.85
CA GLU A 199 10.52 1.99 -9.29
C GLU A 199 11.08 3.36 -9.73
N GLU A 200 11.51 4.19 -8.78
CA GLU A 200 11.97 5.54 -9.05
C GLU A 200 13.23 5.58 -9.90
N VAL A 201 13.30 6.59 -10.76
CA VAL A 201 14.41 6.81 -11.69
C VAL A 201 15.73 7.03 -10.95
N ASN A 202 15.66 7.64 -9.76
CA ASN A 202 16.82 8.04 -8.96
C ASN A 202 17.40 6.89 -8.12
N ASP A 203 16.75 5.73 -8.08
CA ASP A 203 17.29 4.59 -7.36
C ASP A 203 18.52 4.02 -8.09
N LYS A 204 19.69 4.31 -7.49
CA LYS A 204 21.00 3.83 -7.92
C LYS A 204 21.08 2.30 -7.86
N GLY A 205 20.27 1.66 -7.01
CA GLY A 205 20.27 0.24 -6.76
C GLY A 205 21.49 -0.24 -5.98
N ARG A 206 21.44 -1.49 -5.51
CA ARG A 206 22.46 -2.13 -4.68
C ARG A 206 22.95 -3.38 -5.37
N TRP A 207 24.25 -3.66 -5.25
CA TRP A 207 24.82 -4.89 -5.81
C TRP A 207 26.08 -5.29 -5.06
N ASN A 208 26.07 -6.48 -4.50
CA ASN A 208 27.18 -7.07 -3.78
C ASN A 208 27.69 -8.34 -4.48
N GLY A 209 27.83 -8.26 -5.80
CA GLY A 209 28.41 -9.32 -6.66
C GLY A 209 27.51 -10.52 -6.96
N ASN A 210 26.63 -10.90 -6.02
CA ASN A 210 25.68 -11.99 -6.17
C ASN A 210 24.28 -11.57 -5.68
N LEU A 211 23.24 -12.17 -6.25
CA LEU A 211 21.85 -11.88 -5.88
C LEU A 211 21.55 -12.23 -4.41
N ASN A 212 21.95 -13.41 -3.93
CA ASN A 212 21.76 -13.82 -2.54
C ASN A 212 22.49 -12.88 -1.57
N THR A 213 23.76 -12.57 -1.82
CA THR A 213 24.55 -11.70 -0.94
C THR A 213 24.02 -10.27 -0.90
N THR A 214 23.48 -9.78 -2.03
CA THR A 214 22.84 -8.45 -2.06
C THR A 214 21.54 -8.45 -1.26
N ILE A 215 20.71 -9.49 -1.35
CA ILE A 215 19.46 -9.59 -0.56
C ILE A 215 19.78 -9.73 0.93
N ASP A 216 20.74 -10.56 1.29
CA ASP A 216 21.18 -10.73 2.68
C ASP A 216 21.67 -9.40 3.28
N GLN A 217 22.46 -8.64 2.53
CA GLN A 217 22.88 -7.30 2.93
C GLN A 217 21.69 -6.35 3.10
N LEU A 218 20.75 -6.32 2.16
CA LEU A 218 19.55 -5.48 2.24
C LEU A 218 18.71 -5.84 3.46
N PHE A 219 18.57 -7.13 3.75
CA PHE A 219 17.86 -7.62 4.92
C PHE A 219 18.55 -7.18 6.22
N ALA A 220 19.89 -7.30 6.29
CA ALA A 220 20.67 -6.84 7.44
C ALA A 220 20.58 -5.32 7.64
N GLU A 221 20.63 -4.54 6.56
CA GLU A 221 20.43 -3.09 6.59
C GLU A 221 19.05 -2.74 7.15
N MET A 222 18.00 -3.43 6.71
CA MET A 222 16.64 -3.27 7.25
C MET A 222 16.55 -3.65 8.74
N GLU A 223 17.18 -4.76 9.17
CA GLU A 223 17.19 -5.14 10.58
C GLU A 223 17.93 -4.14 11.47
N LEU A 224 19.03 -3.55 10.99
CA LEU A 224 19.77 -2.53 11.73
C LEU A 224 18.93 -1.27 11.94
N LEU A 225 18.21 -0.84 10.90
CA LEU A 225 17.24 0.25 11.00
C LEU A 225 16.14 -0.07 12.03
N HIS A 226 15.64 -1.31 12.07
CA HIS A 226 14.67 -1.71 13.10
C HIS A 226 15.26 -1.69 14.52
N LYS A 227 16.48 -2.19 14.71
CA LYS A 227 17.15 -2.29 16.04
C LYS A 227 17.55 -0.93 16.60
N ASN A 228 17.88 0.04 15.75
CA ASN A 228 18.23 1.40 16.18
C ASN A 228 17.02 2.24 16.64
N GLY A 229 15.80 1.68 16.61
CA GLY A 229 14.57 2.43 16.90
C GLY A 229 14.22 3.46 15.82
N GLU A 230 14.93 3.45 14.70
CA GLU A 230 14.65 4.26 13.51
C GLU A 230 13.53 3.62 12.66
N CYS A 231 13.07 2.42 13.05
CA CYS A 231 12.16 1.64 12.22
C CYS A 231 11.33 0.65 13.09
N GLU A 232 10.28 1.12 13.77
CA GLU A 232 9.18 0.22 14.16
C GLU A 232 8.28 0.07 12.93
N VAL A 233 8.55 -0.95 12.11
CA VAL A 233 7.70 -1.28 10.95
C VAL A 233 6.84 -2.48 11.31
N THR A 234 5.61 -2.22 11.74
CA THR A 234 4.54 -3.21 11.55
C THR A 234 4.14 -3.17 10.07
N PHE A 235 4.76 -4.06 9.30
CA PHE A 235 4.52 -4.25 7.87
C PHE A 235 3.08 -4.70 7.62
N SER A 236 2.27 -3.76 7.18
CA SER A 236 1.06 -4.00 6.38
C SER A 236 0.92 -2.79 5.47
N CYS A 237 0.47 -3.01 4.24
CA CYS A 237 0.26 -1.98 3.22
C CYS A 237 -0.84 -0.98 3.60
N LEU A 238 -0.71 -0.31 4.74
CA LEU A 238 -1.71 0.62 5.21
C LEU A 238 -1.42 2.00 4.60
N LYS A 239 -2.32 2.39 3.69
CA LYS A 239 -2.50 3.78 3.24
C LYS A 239 -3.08 4.57 4.42
N TYR A 240 -2.27 5.24 5.23
CA TYR A 240 -2.75 5.91 6.45
C TYR A 240 -2.92 7.43 6.28
N LEU A 241 -4.14 7.96 6.46
CA LEU A 241 -4.54 8.79 7.61
C LEU A 241 -5.61 9.85 7.27
N ILE A 242 -6.72 9.96 8.01
CA ILE A 242 -7.52 11.21 8.03
C ILE A 242 -6.90 12.19 9.03
N LEU A 243 -6.52 13.36 8.53
CA LEU A 243 -6.11 14.52 9.31
C LEU A 243 -7.35 15.38 9.62
N HIS A 244 -7.78 15.36 10.88
CA HIS A 244 -8.85 16.21 11.38
C HIS A 244 -8.29 17.60 11.68
N CYS A 245 -8.62 18.59 10.86
CA CYS A 245 -8.27 19.96 11.19
C CYS A 245 -9.03 20.41 12.44
N ALA A 246 -8.30 20.59 13.53
CA ALA A 246 -8.68 21.48 14.63
C ALA A 246 -7.38 22.00 15.24
N GLN A 247 -6.59 22.76 14.48
CA GLN A 247 -5.36 23.32 15.02
C GLN A 247 -5.65 24.59 15.82
N GLY A 248 -5.09 24.61 17.03
CA GLY A 248 -4.76 25.84 17.72
C GLY A 248 -3.26 26.06 17.65
N ALA A 249 -2.90 27.33 17.43
CA ALA A 249 -1.57 27.96 17.34
C ALA A 249 -0.89 27.77 15.97
N TYR A 250 -0.41 28.79 15.26
CA TYR A 250 0.36 29.96 15.71
C TYR A 250 0.14 31.24 14.86
N LEU A 251 0.35 32.42 15.47
CA LEU A 251 1.45 33.35 15.13
C LEU A 251 1.30 34.73 15.81
N LEU A 252 2.43 35.21 16.37
CA LEU A 252 2.91 36.59 16.61
C LEU A 252 3.84 36.49 17.84
N SER A 253 5.15 36.75 17.81
CA SER A 253 5.85 37.80 17.08
C SER A 253 7.38 37.67 17.28
N ARG A 254 8.16 38.10 16.29
CA ARG A 254 9.49 38.68 16.50
C ARG A 254 9.40 40.17 16.18
N SER A 255 9.35 41.04 17.19
CA SER A 255 10.01 42.37 17.27
C SER A 255 9.56 43.17 18.52
N LEU A 256 10.54 43.66 19.30
CA LEU A 256 10.49 44.62 20.44
C LEU A 256 9.93 46.01 20.01
N PRO A 257 9.61 47.02 20.89
CA PRO A 257 10.16 47.31 22.24
C PRO A 257 9.25 47.95 23.32
N HIS A 258 9.80 48.01 24.54
CA HIS A 258 9.68 49.03 25.61
C HIS A 258 8.35 49.32 26.34
N SER A 259 8.54 49.43 27.66
CA SER A 259 7.70 50.07 28.69
C SER A 259 6.46 49.30 29.18
N LEU A 260 6.59 48.64 30.34
CA LEU A 260 6.03 49.17 31.59
C LEU A 260 6.49 48.32 32.77
N THR A 261 6.93 49.06 33.78
CA THR A 261 7.57 48.72 35.05
C THR A 261 6.59 48.21 36.12
N TYR A 262 7.17 47.65 37.19
CA TYR A 262 6.64 47.34 38.54
C TYR A 262 5.85 46.03 38.69
N GLY A 263 6.09 45.14 39.67
CA GLY A 263 7.03 45.15 40.80
C GLY A 263 6.89 43.89 41.67
N ILE A 264 8.03 43.37 42.13
CA ILE A 264 8.41 42.87 43.47
C ILE A 264 7.53 41.84 44.25
N TRP A 265 8.03 40.57 44.33
CA TRP A 265 8.27 39.61 45.46
C TRP A 265 7.18 39.27 46.54
N PRO A 266 7.26 38.18 47.37
CA PRO A 266 8.26 37.09 47.52
C PRO A 266 7.72 35.63 47.69
N GLU A 267 8.67 34.71 47.87
CA GLU A 267 8.61 33.28 48.25
C GLU A 267 7.75 32.93 49.50
N GLN A 268 7.17 31.72 49.53
CA GLN A 268 7.19 30.79 50.68
C GLN A 268 6.60 29.41 50.31
N GLY A 269 7.24 28.34 50.82
CA GLY A 269 6.94 26.95 50.50
C GLY A 269 5.94 26.22 51.42
N PHE A 270 5.56 25.03 50.94
CA PHE A 270 4.93 23.87 51.62
C PHE A 270 3.53 24.02 52.26
N ASN A 271 2.52 23.38 51.66
CA ASN A 271 2.02 22.06 52.11
C ASN A 271 0.82 21.58 51.28
N SER A 272 0.73 20.25 51.17
CA SER A 272 -0.32 19.45 50.54
C SER A 272 -1.74 19.77 51.01
N VAL A 273 -2.66 20.11 50.10
CA VAL A 273 -4.11 19.90 50.27
C VAL A 273 -4.75 19.61 48.91
N THR A 274 -5.56 18.55 48.85
CA THR A 274 -6.38 18.12 47.71
C THR A 274 -7.44 19.15 47.32
N PRO A 275 -7.70 19.44 46.03
CA PRO A 275 -8.76 20.37 45.67
C PRO A 275 -10.12 19.66 45.52
N ALA A 276 -11.02 19.92 46.47
CA ALA A 276 -12.45 19.91 46.22
C ALA A 276 -12.87 21.25 45.56
N LYS A 277 -13.70 21.12 44.53
CA LYS A 277 -14.43 22.13 43.74
C LYS A 277 -14.55 23.55 44.32
N ILE A 278 -14.05 24.54 43.57
CA ILE A 278 -14.60 25.90 43.52
C ILE A 278 -14.90 26.23 42.05
N ARG A 279 -16.19 26.46 41.74
CA ARG A 279 -16.69 26.90 40.42
C ARG A 279 -16.59 28.43 40.37
N ASN A 280 -15.90 28.98 39.39
CA ASN A 280 -15.92 30.42 39.11
C ASN A 280 -16.46 30.67 37.68
N ARG A 281 -17.63 31.33 37.59
CA ARG A 281 -18.40 31.56 36.36
C ARG A 281 -17.81 32.65 35.45
N ASP A 282 -16.87 33.44 35.93
CA ASP A 282 -16.33 34.58 35.16
C ASP A 282 -15.13 34.21 34.27
N PHE A 283 -14.48 33.06 34.51
CA PHE A 283 -13.49 32.50 33.57
C PHE A 283 -14.16 31.92 32.31
N ASP A 284 -15.37 31.37 32.45
CA ASP A 284 -16.13 30.75 31.36
C ASP A 284 -16.55 31.76 30.28
N GLN A 285 -16.71 33.03 30.63
CA GLN A 285 -17.14 34.07 29.68
C GLN A 285 -15.97 34.66 28.88
N ALA A 286 -14.79 34.78 29.49
CA ALA A 286 -13.55 35.15 28.80
C ALA A 286 -13.03 34.00 27.90
N GLU A 287 -13.12 32.75 28.35
CA GLU A 287 -12.78 31.57 27.54
C GLU A 287 -13.76 31.35 26.38
N ARG A 288 -15.05 31.69 26.55
CA ARG A 288 -16.02 31.72 25.44
C ARG A 288 -15.74 32.83 24.44
N ARG A 289 -15.40 34.05 24.87
CA ARG A 289 -15.07 35.15 23.95
C ARG A 289 -13.77 34.89 23.17
N LEU A 290 -12.78 34.21 23.75
CA LEU A 290 -11.56 33.77 23.04
C LEU A 290 -11.76 32.55 22.14
N ARG A 291 -12.85 31.78 22.29
CA ARG A 291 -13.23 30.72 21.35
C ARG A 291 -13.85 31.25 20.05
N LEU A 292 -14.30 32.50 20.02
CA LEU A 292 -15.09 33.06 18.92
C LEU A 292 -14.29 33.64 17.74
N ASN A 293 -12.95 33.67 17.82
CA ASN A 293 -12.07 34.04 16.70
C ASN A 293 -10.99 32.96 16.45
N ARG A 294 -11.36 31.68 16.38
CA ARG A 294 -10.47 30.59 15.92
C ARG A 294 -10.81 30.26 14.47
N GLY A 295 -9.98 30.71 13.53
CA GLY A 295 -10.10 30.29 12.14
C GLY A 295 -9.85 28.79 12.02
N GLU A 296 -10.69 28.09 11.28
CA GLU A 296 -10.49 26.67 10.92
C GLU A 296 -9.46 26.62 9.77
N TRP A 297 -8.42 25.79 9.89
CA TRP A 297 -7.42 25.61 8.81
C TRP A 297 -8.08 24.89 7.63
N SER A 298 -8.27 25.61 6.52
CA SER A 298 -9.00 25.14 5.35
C SER A 298 -8.10 24.39 4.37
N TRP A 299 -8.71 23.85 3.30
CA TRP A 299 -7.94 23.28 2.19
C TRP A 299 -7.16 24.36 1.44
N ASP A 300 -7.74 25.54 1.24
CA ASP A 300 -7.08 26.68 0.61
C ASP A 300 -5.82 27.12 1.39
N ASP A 301 -5.90 27.11 2.73
CA ASP A 301 -4.75 27.38 3.58
C ASP A 301 -3.66 26.32 3.40
N GLN A 302 -4.04 25.04 3.34
CA GLN A 302 -3.13 23.92 3.09
C GLN A 302 -2.49 23.96 1.70
N ALA A 303 -3.24 24.36 0.67
CA ALA A 303 -2.77 24.42 -0.72
C ALA A 303 -1.91 25.68 -0.98
N SER A 304 -2.03 26.71 -0.15
CA SER A 304 -1.24 27.94 -0.24
C SER A 304 0.25 27.74 0.12
N ASN A 305 1.12 28.65 -0.33
CA ASN A 305 2.56 28.70 0.03
C ASN A 305 3.37 27.41 -0.18
N GLY A 306 3.14 26.70 -1.28
CA GLY A 306 3.91 25.50 -1.64
C GLY A 306 3.36 24.20 -1.07
N GLY A 307 2.23 24.27 -0.37
CA GLY A 307 1.45 23.11 0.02
C GLY A 307 1.92 22.43 1.30
N ILE A 308 3.06 22.85 1.89
CA ILE A 308 3.74 22.15 2.99
C ILE A 308 3.39 22.82 4.33
N THR A 309 2.89 22.02 5.27
CA THR A 309 2.56 22.45 6.64
C THR A 309 2.99 21.42 7.66
N ASN A 310 3.35 21.88 8.85
CA ASN A 310 3.64 21.00 9.97
C ASN A 310 2.33 20.67 10.72
N TRP A 311 2.04 19.39 10.91
CA TRP A 311 0.82 18.91 11.55
C TRP A 311 0.97 18.84 13.07
N ASP A 312 1.06 20.01 13.70
CA ASP A 312 1.17 20.21 15.15
C ASP A 312 -0.19 20.26 15.90
N GLY A 313 -0.16 20.56 17.21
CA GLY A 313 -1.37 20.71 18.04
C GLY A 313 -2.04 19.39 18.46
N VAL A 314 -1.45 18.23 18.13
CA VAL A 314 -2.01 16.90 18.45
C VAL A 314 -1.72 16.51 19.90
N LYS A 315 -2.73 16.67 20.77
CA LYS A 315 -2.63 16.37 22.21
C LYS A 315 -3.02 14.93 22.60
N ASN A 316 -3.78 14.24 21.75
CA ASN A 316 -4.27 12.90 22.07
C ASN A 316 -3.15 11.86 21.87
N LYS A 317 -2.84 11.06 22.91
CA LYS A 317 -1.75 10.07 22.87
C LYS A 317 -1.90 9.01 21.76
N GLN A 318 -3.13 8.58 21.46
CA GLN A 318 -3.39 7.66 20.35
C GLN A 318 -3.15 8.33 19.00
N ALA A 319 -3.58 9.58 18.84
CA ALA A 319 -3.30 10.37 17.64
C ALA A 319 -1.79 10.59 17.47
N GLN A 320 -1.07 10.93 18.54
CA GLN A 320 0.39 11.04 18.52
C GLN A 320 1.07 9.70 18.17
N LYS A 321 0.54 8.56 18.64
CA LYS A 321 1.04 7.24 18.25
C LYS A 321 0.86 7.02 16.74
N ASN A 322 -0.27 7.43 16.18
CA ASN A 322 -0.54 7.33 14.76
C ASN A 322 0.39 8.26 13.94
N LEU A 323 0.67 9.48 14.41
CA LEU A 323 1.65 10.37 13.77
C LEU A 323 3.07 9.76 13.74
N ARG A 324 3.50 9.12 14.84
CA ARG A 324 4.81 8.43 14.88
C ARG A 324 4.90 7.24 13.90
N ALA A 325 3.77 6.67 13.52
CA ALA A 325 3.71 5.56 12.57
C ALA A 325 3.81 6.03 11.11
N MET A 326 3.69 7.33 10.84
CA MET A 326 3.76 7.88 9.49
C MET A 326 5.18 7.82 8.92
N ARG A 327 5.27 7.58 7.61
CA ARG A 327 6.50 7.54 6.82
C ARG A 327 6.41 8.50 5.65
N LEU A 328 7.56 8.81 5.05
CA LEU A 328 7.61 9.60 3.83
C LEU A 328 6.68 9.02 2.76
N ASP A 329 5.99 9.91 2.06
CA ASP A 329 5.04 9.66 0.98
C ASP A 329 3.74 8.94 1.38
N ASP A 330 3.48 8.74 2.67
CA ASP A 330 2.17 8.27 3.14
C ASP A 330 1.08 9.28 2.74
N LEU A 331 0.03 8.78 2.07
CA LEU A 331 -1.11 9.58 1.65
C LEU A 331 -2.17 9.65 2.75
N CYS A 332 -2.62 10.87 3.00
CA CYS A 332 -3.58 11.20 4.03
C CYS A 332 -4.76 11.97 3.43
N PHE A 333 -5.98 11.66 3.85
CA PHE A 333 -7.13 12.50 3.57
C PHE A 333 -7.13 13.74 4.46
N PHE A 334 -7.34 14.89 3.85
CA PHE A 334 -7.61 16.14 4.54
C PHE A 334 -9.11 16.23 4.87
N TYR A 335 -9.44 16.28 6.16
CA TYR A 335 -10.83 16.28 6.63
C TYR A 335 -11.16 17.57 7.37
N HIS A 336 -12.19 18.27 6.89
CA HIS A 336 -12.78 19.40 7.58
C HIS A 336 -13.65 18.91 8.72
N SER A 337 -13.38 19.40 9.93
CA SER A 337 -14.13 19.03 11.13
C SER A 337 -15.12 20.07 11.62
N GLY A 338 -15.17 21.21 10.93
CA GLY A 338 -15.90 22.41 11.32
C GLY A 338 -17.39 22.18 11.57
N ALA A 339 -17.98 23.09 12.33
CA ALA A 339 -19.41 23.01 12.67
C ALA A 339 -20.33 23.20 11.46
N SER A 340 -19.85 23.87 10.41
CA SER A 340 -20.58 24.17 9.17
C SER A 340 -20.50 23.04 8.15
N ALA A 341 -19.39 22.29 8.08
CA ALA A 341 -19.26 21.16 7.16
C ALA A 341 -18.21 20.13 7.59
N ARG A 342 -18.65 18.86 7.68
CA ARG A 342 -17.81 17.72 8.03
C ARG A 342 -17.63 16.83 6.81
N ARG A 343 -16.46 16.88 6.19
CA ARG A 343 -16.20 16.23 4.90
C ARG A 343 -14.73 16.00 4.63
N VAL A 344 -14.46 15.01 3.80
CA VAL A 344 -13.15 14.82 3.16
C VAL A 344 -13.09 15.72 1.94
N VAL A 345 -12.04 16.53 1.83
CA VAL A 345 -11.92 17.57 0.79
C VAL A 345 -10.68 17.44 -0.08
N GLY A 346 -9.63 16.78 0.37
CA GLY A 346 -8.41 16.64 -0.42
C GLY A 346 -7.48 15.56 0.11
N VAL A 347 -6.33 15.42 -0.54
CA VAL A 347 -5.28 14.47 -0.21
C VAL A 347 -3.97 15.21 0.02
N VAL A 348 -3.26 14.86 1.09
CA VAL A 348 -1.90 15.33 1.38
C VAL A 348 -0.94 14.14 1.47
N SER A 349 0.35 14.34 1.27
CA SER A 349 1.40 13.34 1.47
C SER A 349 2.35 13.76 2.59
N VAL A 350 2.88 12.81 3.34
CA VAL A 350 3.90 13.10 4.35
C VAL A 350 5.23 13.40 3.67
N VAL A 351 5.78 14.59 3.91
CA VAL A 351 7.07 15.03 3.34
C VAL A 351 8.19 15.13 4.39
N LYS A 352 7.84 14.99 5.66
CA LYS A 352 8.80 14.81 6.75
C LYS A 352 8.22 13.92 7.82
N GLU A 353 8.97 12.89 8.18
CA GLU A 353 8.61 11.95 9.24
C GLU A 353 8.54 12.61 10.61
N CYS A 354 7.95 11.88 11.55
CA CYS A 354 7.66 12.39 12.88
C CYS A 354 8.92 12.93 13.59
N TYR A 355 8.83 14.16 14.06
CA TYR A 355 9.85 14.82 14.89
C TYR A 355 9.21 15.49 16.11
N LYS A 356 10.07 15.89 17.05
CA LYS A 356 9.66 16.63 18.25
C LYS A 356 10.01 18.10 18.12
N THR A 357 9.10 18.99 18.49
CA THR A 357 9.36 20.44 18.56
C THR A 357 10.10 20.80 19.86
N ALA A 358 10.51 22.08 19.99
CA ALA A 358 11.11 22.60 21.22
C ALA A 358 10.21 22.43 22.46
N ASP A 359 8.90 22.32 22.25
CA ASP A 359 7.88 22.12 23.29
C ASP A 359 7.52 20.63 23.51
N ASP A 360 8.33 19.70 23.00
CA ASP A 360 8.12 18.24 23.03
C ASP A 360 6.83 17.77 22.33
N GLU A 361 6.30 18.56 21.39
CA GLU A 361 5.13 18.18 20.59
C GLU A 361 5.52 17.24 19.44
N VAL A 362 4.66 16.26 19.17
CA VAL A 362 4.84 15.25 18.12
C VAL A 362 4.23 15.76 16.83
N VAL A 363 5.06 15.93 15.80
CA VAL A 363 4.69 16.63 14.56
C VAL A 363 5.24 15.89 13.34
N VAL A 364 4.52 15.94 12.22
CA VAL A 364 4.96 15.52 10.87
C VAL A 364 4.80 16.70 9.92
N ASP A 365 5.53 16.75 8.81
CA ASP A 365 5.21 17.73 7.76
C ASP A 365 4.46 17.04 6.62
N VAL A 366 3.39 17.67 6.15
CA VAL A 366 2.55 17.17 5.07
C VAL A 366 2.48 18.18 3.93
N LYS A 367 2.34 17.68 2.70
CA LYS A 367 2.23 18.48 1.48
C LYS A 367 0.91 18.20 0.77
N ALA A 368 0.21 19.23 0.29
CA ALA A 368 -0.93 19.06 -0.60
C ALA A 368 -0.56 18.24 -1.86
N VAL A 369 -1.38 17.23 -2.16
CA VAL A 369 -1.25 16.37 -3.36
C VAL A 369 -2.30 16.75 -4.39
N GLY A 370 -3.57 16.82 -3.98
CA GLY A 370 -4.68 17.19 -4.87
C GLY A 370 -6.01 17.25 -4.16
N GLU A 371 -6.93 18.06 -4.69
CA GLU A 371 -8.28 18.18 -4.12
C GLU A 371 -9.16 16.98 -4.51
N MET A 372 -10.12 16.60 -3.67
CA MET A 372 -11.12 15.62 -4.06
C MET A 372 -12.01 16.23 -5.14
N ARG A 373 -12.22 15.53 -6.26
CA ARG A 373 -13.10 16.02 -7.35
C ARG A 373 -14.48 16.39 -6.83
N ARG A 374 -14.99 15.57 -5.89
CA ARG A 374 -16.18 15.85 -5.11
C ARG A 374 -15.91 15.64 -3.63
N PRO A 375 -16.12 16.64 -2.76
CA PRO A 375 -16.02 16.46 -1.33
C PRO A 375 -16.99 15.39 -0.83
N VAL A 376 -16.52 14.52 0.08
CA VAL A 376 -17.33 13.42 0.62
C VAL A 376 -17.79 13.75 2.03
N ASP A 377 -19.09 14.04 2.16
CA ASP A 377 -19.69 14.45 3.43
C ASP A 377 -19.80 13.29 4.43
N LEU A 378 -19.71 13.62 5.73
CA LEU A 378 -19.84 12.65 6.82
C LEU A 378 -21.16 11.86 6.78
N LYS A 379 -22.23 12.45 6.24
CA LYS A 379 -23.52 11.76 6.05
C LYS A 379 -23.37 10.61 5.05
N GLU A 380 -22.71 10.86 3.91
CA GLU A 380 -22.44 9.85 2.89
C GLU A 380 -21.51 8.75 3.43
N LEU A 381 -20.44 9.15 4.14
CA LEU A 381 -19.53 8.21 4.78
C LEU A 381 -20.28 7.26 5.72
N LYS A 382 -21.23 7.77 6.52
CA LYS A 382 -22.02 6.97 7.47
C LYS A 382 -23.08 6.10 6.79
N SER A 383 -23.60 6.53 5.64
CA SER A 383 -24.61 5.79 4.88
C SER A 383 -24.02 4.62 4.10
N ASN A 384 -22.70 4.61 3.87
CA ASN A 384 -22.03 3.52 3.16
C ASN A 384 -21.77 2.31 4.10
N GLU A 385 -22.32 1.14 3.73
CA GLU A 385 -22.19 -0.10 4.48
C GLU A 385 -20.73 -0.55 4.66
N GLY A 386 -19.89 -0.35 3.65
CA GLY A 386 -18.46 -0.68 3.68
C GLY A 386 -17.63 0.18 4.63
N LEU A 387 -18.18 1.30 5.10
CA LEU A 387 -17.48 2.24 5.98
C LEU A 387 -17.92 2.14 7.46
N LYS A 388 -18.90 1.29 7.81
CA LYS A 388 -19.43 1.16 9.18
C LYS A 388 -18.37 0.86 10.26
N GLY A 389 -17.25 0.26 9.88
CA GLY A 389 -16.12 -0.04 10.77
C GLY A 389 -15.20 1.15 11.08
N LEU A 390 -15.36 2.28 10.41
CA LEU A 390 -14.40 3.39 10.45
C LEU A 390 -14.27 3.97 11.87
N ALA A 391 -13.03 4.07 12.34
CA ALA A 391 -12.73 4.57 13.68
C ALA A 391 -13.19 6.04 13.88
N LEU A 392 -13.31 6.82 12.80
CA LEU A 392 -13.89 8.17 12.81
C LEU A 392 -15.31 8.20 13.40
N PHE A 393 -16.12 7.15 13.17
CA PHE A 393 -17.51 7.09 13.68
C PHE A 393 -17.57 6.71 15.16
N ARG A 394 -16.61 5.87 15.60
CA ARG A 394 -16.53 5.38 16.98
C ARG A 394 -15.80 6.36 17.91
N GLN A 395 -14.89 7.15 17.35
CA GLN A 395 -14.00 8.04 18.09
C GLN A 395 -13.94 9.44 17.44
N PRO A 396 -15.02 10.24 17.53
CA PRO A 396 -15.11 11.54 16.86
C PRO A 396 -14.14 12.61 17.40
N ARG A 397 -13.42 12.33 18.48
CA ARG A 397 -12.40 13.21 19.08
C ARG A 397 -10.97 12.77 18.76
N LEU A 398 -10.79 11.69 17.98
CA LEU A 398 -9.49 11.25 17.54
C LEU A 398 -9.13 12.01 16.26
N SER A 399 -8.10 12.85 16.33
CA SER A 399 -7.77 13.79 15.25
C SER A 399 -6.96 13.18 14.10
N VAL A 400 -6.40 12.00 14.31
CA VAL A 400 -5.44 11.34 13.42
C VAL A 400 -5.83 9.88 13.43
N VAL A 401 -6.44 9.39 12.35
CA VAL A 401 -7.09 8.08 12.30
C VAL A 401 -6.49 7.22 11.18
N PRO A 402 -6.01 5.99 11.47
CA PRO A 402 -5.54 5.08 10.43
C PRO A 402 -6.71 4.61 9.57
N ILE A 403 -6.46 4.49 8.27
CA ILE A 403 -7.45 4.07 7.27
C ILE A 403 -6.93 2.82 6.56
N SER A 404 -7.82 1.87 6.30
CA SER A 404 -7.48 0.70 5.50
C SER A 404 -7.55 1.03 4.01
N LYS A 405 -6.89 0.22 3.18
CA LYS A 405 -6.88 0.42 1.73
C LYS A 405 -8.29 0.37 1.12
N GLU A 406 -9.14 -0.50 1.64
CA GLU A 406 -10.53 -0.68 1.18
C GLU A 406 -11.37 0.56 1.51
N VAL A 407 -11.21 1.10 2.73
CA VAL A 407 -11.85 2.36 3.13
C VAL A 407 -11.37 3.53 2.26
N TRP A 408 -10.07 3.59 1.96
CA TRP A 408 -9.50 4.60 1.08
C TRP A 408 -10.15 4.56 -0.30
N GLU A 409 -10.21 3.38 -0.91
CA GLU A 409 -10.77 3.19 -2.25
C GLU A 409 -12.26 3.56 -2.29
N ILE A 410 -13.05 3.16 -1.28
CA ILE A 410 -14.46 3.54 -1.18
C ILE A 410 -14.62 5.06 -1.06
N ILE A 411 -13.81 5.75 -0.24
CA ILE A 411 -13.89 7.21 -0.10
C ILE A 411 -13.50 7.91 -1.40
N CYS A 412 -12.46 7.43 -2.08
CA CYS A 412 -12.09 7.94 -3.40
C CYS A 412 -13.22 7.71 -4.41
N GLU A 413 -13.82 6.53 -4.47
CA GLU A 413 -14.96 6.25 -5.37
C GLU A 413 -16.15 7.16 -5.08
N LEU A 414 -16.52 7.35 -3.81
CA LEU A 414 -17.57 8.28 -3.42
C LEU A 414 -17.24 9.70 -3.91
N GLY A 415 -16.00 10.15 -3.76
CA GLY A 415 -15.58 11.48 -4.18
C GLY A 415 -15.24 11.62 -5.66
N GLY A 416 -15.43 10.58 -6.48
CA GLY A 416 -14.99 10.59 -7.89
C GLY A 416 -13.47 10.58 -8.07
N GLY A 417 -12.70 10.35 -7.01
CA GLY A 417 -11.24 10.44 -6.94
C GLY A 417 -10.73 11.82 -6.54
N PHE A 418 -9.45 12.07 -6.76
CA PHE A 418 -8.79 13.34 -6.43
C PHE A 418 -7.84 13.76 -7.54
N GLU A 419 -7.52 15.05 -7.62
CA GLU A 419 -6.62 15.59 -8.61
C GLU A 419 -5.23 14.91 -8.53
N GLY A 420 -4.69 14.51 -9.68
CA GLY A 420 -3.39 13.83 -9.74
C GLY A 420 -3.43 12.33 -9.43
N ASP A 421 -4.61 11.73 -9.24
CA ASP A 421 -4.79 10.28 -9.06
C ASP A 421 -4.68 9.45 -10.37
N GLY A 422 -4.46 10.11 -11.51
CA GLY A 422 -4.27 9.48 -12.82
C GLY A 422 -5.56 9.01 -13.49
N LYS A 423 -6.74 9.33 -12.94
CA LYS A 423 -8.04 9.14 -13.60
C LYS A 423 -8.37 10.40 -14.43
N VAL A 424 -8.87 10.21 -15.66
CA VAL A 424 -9.29 11.32 -16.52
C VAL A 424 -10.67 11.79 -16.07
N ASP A 425 -10.88 13.10 -16.05
CA ASP A 425 -12.18 13.71 -15.79
C ASP A 425 -13.13 13.39 -16.96
N ASP A 426 -14.13 12.54 -16.75
CA ASP A 426 -15.17 12.20 -17.74
C ASP A 426 -16.21 13.34 -17.91
N ASP A 427 -15.80 14.61 -17.82
CA ASP A 427 -16.71 15.77 -17.87
C ASP A 427 -16.58 16.67 -19.12
N ASP A 428 -15.85 16.24 -20.16
CA ASP A 428 -15.78 16.95 -21.45
C ASP A 428 -16.42 16.16 -22.62
N ASN A 429 -17.65 15.66 -22.42
CA ASN A 429 -18.48 15.27 -23.56
C ASN A 429 -19.95 15.69 -23.39
N GLU A 430 -20.16 16.99 -23.18
CA GLU A 430 -21.41 17.64 -23.56
C GLU A 430 -21.19 18.56 -24.77
N GLY A 431 -21.58 18.06 -25.94
CA GLY A 431 -22.28 18.85 -26.96
C GLY A 431 -21.45 19.69 -27.92
N GLU A 432 -21.13 19.11 -29.07
CA GLU A 432 -21.34 19.82 -30.35
C GLU A 432 -22.07 18.87 -31.31
N GLU A 433 -23.38 19.13 -31.48
CA GLU A 433 -24.15 18.80 -32.69
C GLU A 433 -23.78 19.76 -33.82
#